data_AF-A0A974UZ67-F1
#
_entry.id   AF-A0A974UZ67-F1
#
_cell.length_a   1.000
_cell.length_b   1.000
_cell.length_c   1.000
_cell.angle_alpha   90.00
_cell.angle_beta   90.00
_cell.angle_gamma   90.00
#
_symmetry.space_group_name_H-M   'P 1'
#
loop_
_entity.id
_entity.type
_entity.pdbx_description
1 polymer ?
#
loop_
_entity_poly.entity_id
_entity_poly.type
_entity_poly.pdbx_seq_one_letter_code
_entity_poly.pdbx_strand_id
1 'polypeptide(L)'
;MTVDAVHTYYVLAGDTPILVHNCGVAPNVTESGLDHSFDRHAQQWFGGQPTRAANMAEWRSIIERAAGSSKVIPWSSGSAKTWAYVSRIDGKWFVAQFDRATGDLVTAFVPNNGQISAMLRLMGQ
;
A
#
# COMPACT_ATOMS: atom_id res chain seq x y z
N MET A 1 -23.78 -16.69 7.18
CA MET A 1 -22.52 -16.15 7.71
C MET A 1 -21.78 -15.51 6.55
N THR A 2 -21.52 -14.21 6.60
CA THR A 2 -20.62 -13.53 5.66
C THR A 2 -19.19 -13.73 6.14
N VAL A 3 -18.29 -14.12 5.24
CA VAL A 3 -16.85 -14.19 5.52
C VAL A 3 -16.27 -12.83 5.14
N ASP A 4 -15.87 -12.04 6.13
CA ASP A 4 -15.26 -10.73 5.94
C ASP A 4 -13.74 -10.79 6.19
N ALA A 5 -12.99 -9.94 5.48
CA ALA A 5 -11.53 -9.83 5.46
C ALA A 5 -10.72 -11.12 5.17
N VAL A 6 -10.34 -11.34 3.90
CA VAL A 6 -9.28 -12.29 3.52
C VAL A 6 -7.91 -11.62 3.47
N HIS A 7 -7.17 -11.71 4.58
CA HIS A 7 -5.72 -11.91 4.63
C HIS A 7 -5.49 -13.26 5.52
N THR A 8 -4.34 -15.73 4.94
CA THR A 8 -3.31 -16.41 4.05
C THR A 8 -1.85 -16.26 4.53
N TYR A 9 -1.55 -16.92 5.64
CA TYR A 9 -0.19 -17.35 6.01
C TYR A 9 -0.15 -18.88 6.14
N TYR A 10 0.90 -19.51 5.62
CA TYR A 10 1.18 -20.93 5.84
C TYR A 10 1.87 -21.11 7.20
N VAL A 11 1.29 -21.92 8.09
CA VAL A 11 1.97 -22.41 9.29
C VAL A 11 2.13 -23.93 9.18
N LEU A 12 3.38 -24.40 9.26
CA LEU A 12 3.72 -25.82 9.27
C LEU A 12 3.55 -26.41 10.66
N ALA A 13 2.40 -27.03 10.89
CA ALA A 13 2.12 -27.87 12.06
C ALA A 13 2.13 -29.35 11.63
N GLY A 14 3.28 -29.82 11.13
CA GLY A 14 3.39 -31.06 10.35
C GLY A 14 3.02 -30.85 8.88
N ASP A 15 2.69 -31.94 8.19
CA ASP A 15 2.51 -31.97 6.73
C ASP A 15 1.20 -31.35 6.21
N THR A 16 0.33 -30.83 7.10
CA THR A 16 -0.91 -30.14 6.72
C THR A 16 -0.72 -28.62 6.86
N PRO A 17 -0.76 -27.85 5.76
CA PRO A 17 -0.59 -26.39 5.82
C PRO A 17 -1.82 -25.73 6.43
N ILE A 18 -1.68 -25.14 7.62
CA ILE A 18 -2.76 -24.38 8.26
C ILE A 18 -2.71 -22.94 7.79
N LEU A 19 -3.84 -22.47 7.24
CA LEU A 19 -4.05 -21.11 6.75
C LEU A 19 -4.34 -20.16 7.92
N VAL A 20 -3.29 -19.72 8.61
CA VAL A 20 -3.45 -18.74 9.69
C VAL A 20 -3.66 -17.35 9.08
N HIS A 21 -4.63 -16.64 9.61
CA HIS A 21 -5.00 -15.30 9.19
C HIS A 21 -5.58 -14.58 10.40
N ASN A 22 -4.96 -13.50 10.84
CA ASN A 22 -5.39 -12.81 12.05
C ASN A 22 -4.99 -11.33 12.09
N CYS A 23 -5.99 -10.48 11.86
CA CYS A 23 -6.15 -9.11 12.36
C CYS A 23 -5.07 -8.05 12.01
N GLY A 24 -5.43 -7.23 11.02
CA GLY A 24 -4.94 -5.86 10.79
C GLY A 24 -5.93 -5.21 9.83
N VAL A 25 -6.35 -3.97 10.07
CA VAL A 25 -7.48 -3.38 9.32
C VAL A 25 -7.18 -3.36 7.82
N ALA A 26 -8.12 -3.87 7.01
CA ALA A 26 -7.90 -4.11 5.59
C ALA A 26 -7.72 -2.78 4.82
N PRO A 27 -6.82 -2.72 3.82
CA PRO A 27 -6.64 -1.53 2.98
C PRO A 27 -7.93 -1.06 2.30
N ASN A 28 -8.36 0.15 2.63
CA ASN A 28 -9.56 0.79 2.10
C ASN A 28 -9.19 1.99 1.22
N VAL A 29 -9.42 1.87 -0.09
CA VAL A 29 -9.18 2.95 -1.07
C VAL A 29 -10.41 3.86 -1.12
N THR A 30 -10.50 4.75 -0.13
CA THR A 30 -11.52 5.81 -0.07
C THR A 30 -11.33 6.82 -1.20
N GLU A 31 -12.43 7.41 -1.67
CA GLU A 31 -12.39 8.47 -2.70
C GLU A 31 -11.55 9.67 -2.24
N SER A 32 -11.70 10.11 -0.98
CA SER A 32 -10.91 11.22 -0.42
C SER A 32 -9.41 10.92 -0.33
N GLY A 33 -9.01 9.70 0.02
CA GLY A 33 -7.60 9.28 0.05
C GLY A 33 -7.01 9.12 -1.36
N LEU A 34 -7.82 8.62 -2.30
CA LEU A 34 -7.46 8.46 -3.71
C LEU A 34 -7.21 9.83 -4.36
N ASP A 35 -8.12 10.78 -4.13
CA ASP A 35 -8.01 12.18 -4.55
C ASP A 35 -6.78 12.87 -3.94
N HIS A 36 -6.63 12.79 -2.61
CA HIS A 36 -5.53 13.44 -1.89
C HIS A 36 -4.15 12.92 -2.33
N SER A 37 -4.05 11.62 -2.61
CA SER A 37 -2.82 11.02 -3.13
C SER A 37 -2.59 11.38 -4.61
N PHE A 38 -3.65 11.45 -5.43
CA PHE A 38 -3.54 11.84 -6.84
C PHE A 38 -2.96 13.26 -6.96
N ASP A 39 -3.60 14.24 -6.34
CA ASP A 39 -3.25 15.67 -6.49
C ASP A 39 -1.84 16.00 -5.96
N ARG A 40 -1.27 15.15 -5.10
CA ARG A 40 0.08 15.31 -4.52
C ARG A 40 1.17 14.49 -5.19
N HIS A 41 0.84 13.32 -5.72
CA HIS A 41 1.84 12.30 -6.05
C HIS A 41 1.66 11.63 -7.42
N ALA A 42 0.53 11.80 -8.11
CA ALA A 42 0.33 11.24 -9.45
C ALA A 42 1.46 11.66 -10.42
N GLN A 43 1.92 12.92 -10.35
CA GLN A 43 3.01 13.42 -11.20
C GLN A 43 4.32 12.63 -11.02
N GLN A 44 4.57 12.07 -9.83
CA GLN A 44 5.76 11.26 -9.55
C GLN A 44 5.72 9.91 -10.28
N TRP A 45 4.51 9.41 -10.55
CA TRP A 45 4.31 8.18 -11.32
C TRP A 45 4.25 8.44 -12.83
N PHE A 46 3.34 9.31 -13.26
CA PHE A 46 3.04 9.56 -14.69
C PHE A 46 4.06 10.50 -15.37
N GLY A 47 4.73 11.35 -14.61
CA GLY A 47 5.43 12.52 -15.15
C GLY A 47 4.47 13.60 -15.67
N GLY A 48 5.01 14.61 -16.35
CA GLY A 48 4.21 15.63 -17.04
C GLY A 48 3.26 16.41 -16.13
N GLN A 49 1.99 16.46 -16.53
CA GLN A 49 0.86 17.06 -15.79
C GLN A 49 -0.32 16.08 -15.89
N PRO A 50 -0.44 15.08 -15.00
CA PRO A 50 -1.50 14.09 -15.07
C PRO A 50 -2.86 14.72 -14.74
N THR A 51 -3.91 14.22 -15.38
CA THR A 51 -5.28 14.71 -15.16
C THR A 51 -6.16 13.62 -14.60
N ARG A 52 -7.08 13.98 -13.71
CA ARG A 52 -8.01 13.03 -13.08
C ARG A 52 -8.82 12.24 -14.13
N ALA A 53 -9.25 12.91 -15.20
CA ALA A 53 -9.98 12.30 -16.32
C ALA A 53 -9.17 11.24 -17.10
N ALA A 54 -7.86 11.43 -17.27
CA ALA A 54 -7.02 10.50 -18.02
C ALA A 54 -6.36 9.42 -17.14
N ASN A 55 -6.06 9.74 -15.87
CA ASN A 55 -5.12 8.97 -15.06
C ASN A 55 -5.71 8.39 -13.76
N MET A 56 -6.91 8.81 -13.30
CA MET A 56 -7.42 8.38 -11.99
C MET A 56 -7.69 6.87 -11.91
N ALA A 57 -8.20 6.25 -12.98
CA ALA A 57 -8.44 4.81 -13.04
C ALA A 57 -7.13 4.00 -12.93
N GLU A 58 -6.06 4.44 -13.59
CA GLU A 58 -4.75 3.80 -13.49
C GLU A 58 -4.13 4.04 -12.11
N TRP A 59 -4.20 5.26 -11.57
CA TRP A 59 -3.73 5.62 -10.23
C TRP A 59 -4.35 4.71 -9.16
N ARG A 60 -5.68 4.54 -9.21
CA ARG A 60 -6.41 3.60 -8.36
C ARG A 60 -5.89 2.16 -8.51
N SER A 61 -5.73 1.69 -9.74
CA SER A 61 -5.23 0.34 -10.01
C SER A 61 -3.81 0.11 -9.47
N ILE A 62 -2.91 1.10 -9.54
CA ILE A 62 -1.55 1.02 -8.99
C ILE A 62 -1.58 0.93 -7.46
N ILE A 63 -2.47 1.69 -6.81
CA ILE A 63 -2.68 1.62 -5.36
C ILE A 63 -3.24 0.26 -4.94
N GLU A 64 -4.24 -0.27 -5.64
CA GLU A 64 -4.84 -1.58 -5.37
C GLU A 64 -3.83 -2.71 -5.62
N ARG A 65 -3.01 -2.62 -6.68
CA ARG A 65 -1.84 -3.51 -6.91
C ARG A 65 -0.81 -3.43 -5.78
N ALA A 66 -0.60 -2.25 -5.20
CA ALA A 66 0.33 -2.07 -4.08
C ALA A 66 -0.22 -2.61 -2.75
N ALA A 67 -1.51 -2.44 -2.49
CA ALA A 67 -2.21 -2.98 -1.32
C ALA A 67 -2.19 -4.52 -1.26
N GLY A 68 -2.02 -5.20 -2.41
CA GLY A 68 -1.76 -6.64 -2.48
C GLY A 68 -0.33 -7.07 -2.13
N SER A 69 0.58 -6.16 -1.77
CA SER A 69 1.97 -6.50 -1.45
C SER A 69 2.11 -7.12 -0.06
N SER A 70 2.81 -8.26 0.03
CA SER A 70 3.22 -8.86 1.31
C SER A 70 4.33 -8.09 2.04
N LYS A 71 4.93 -7.09 1.40
CA LYS A 71 5.97 -6.23 1.99
C LYS A 71 5.34 -5.03 2.69
N VAL A 72 4.84 -5.27 3.90
CA VAL A 72 4.18 -4.28 4.74
C VAL A 72 5.06 -3.92 5.93
N ILE A 73 5.30 -2.63 6.14
CA ILE A 73 6.09 -2.11 7.27
C ILE A 73 5.33 -1.00 8.02
N PRO A 74 5.58 -0.81 9.33
CA PRO A 74 5.09 0.36 10.04
C PRO A 74 5.83 1.62 9.53
N TRP A 75 5.08 2.66 9.19
CA TRP A 75 5.60 3.95 8.75
C TRP A 75 4.79 5.10 9.37
N SER A 76 5.10 6.35 9.01
CA SER A 76 4.29 7.51 9.39
C SER A 76 4.26 8.57 8.29
N SER A 77 3.10 9.19 8.12
CA SER A 77 2.87 10.30 7.18
C SER A 77 2.39 11.51 7.97
N GLY A 78 3.30 12.45 8.23
CA GLY A 78 3.06 13.49 9.25
C GLY A 78 2.81 12.85 10.61
N SER A 79 1.64 13.11 11.21
CA SER A 79 1.19 12.50 12.46
C SER A 79 0.46 11.16 12.30
N ALA A 80 0.06 10.78 11.08
CA ALA A 80 -0.66 9.53 10.83
C ALA A 80 0.29 8.32 10.93
N LYS A 81 -0.13 7.29 11.66
CA LYS A 81 0.62 6.03 11.80
C LYS A 81 0.11 5.06 10.75
N THR A 82 0.95 4.70 9.78
CA THR A 82 0.52 3.97 8.59
C THR A 82 1.14 2.57 8.48
N TRP A 83 0.41 1.66 7.86
CA TRP A 83 0.99 0.48 7.22
C TRP A 83 1.41 0.91 5.81
N ALA A 84 2.72 0.92 5.55
CA ALA A 84 3.26 1.19 4.22
C ALA A 84 3.44 -0.12 3.47
N TYR A 85 2.64 -0.31 2.44
CA TYR A 85 2.70 -1.42 1.49
C TYR A 85 3.70 -1.04 0.39
N VAL A 86 4.89 -1.63 0.46
CA VAL A 86 5.99 -1.36 -0.47
C VAL A 86 5.90 -2.33 -1.63
N SER A 87 5.76 -1.83 -2.85
CA SER A 87 5.67 -2.65 -4.06
C SER A 87 6.67 -2.19 -5.11
N ARG A 88 7.01 -3.09 -6.04
CA ARG A 88 7.75 -2.72 -7.25
C ARG A 88 6.84 -3.00 -8.44
N ILE A 89 6.37 -1.93 -9.06
CA ILE A 89 5.36 -1.95 -10.11
C ILE A 89 6.02 -1.37 -11.36
N ASP A 90 5.93 -2.09 -12.48
CA ASP A 90 6.33 -1.62 -13.81
C ASP A 90 7.75 -0.98 -13.83
N GLY A 91 8.67 -1.65 -13.12
CA GLY A 91 10.08 -1.27 -12.93
C GLY A 91 10.35 -0.28 -11.78
N LYS A 92 9.38 0.58 -11.45
CA LYS A 92 9.45 1.62 -10.41
C LYS A 92 9.17 1.06 -9.02
N TRP A 93 9.68 1.71 -7.97
CA TRP A 93 9.18 1.52 -6.62
C TRP A 93 7.88 2.32 -6.42
N PHE A 94 6.96 1.78 -5.64
CA PHE A 94 5.72 2.45 -5.25
C PHE A 94 5.39 2.11 -3.80
N VAL A 95 4.73 3.03 -3.10
CA VAL A 95 4.29 2.84 -1.71
C VAL A 95 2.87 3.35 -1.58
N ALA A 96 1.95 2.48 -1.16
CA ALA A 96 0.64 2.88 -0.67
C ALA A 96 0.63 2.84 0.85
N GLN A 97 0.04 3.85 1.51
CA GLN A 97 0.03 3.97 2.96
C GLN A 97 -1.39 4.07 3.48
N PHE A 98 -1.77 3.09 4.30
CA PHE A 98 -3.09 2.97 4.90
C PHE A 98 -3.00 3.21 6.41
N ASP A 99 -3.99 3.88 7.01
CA ASP A 99 -3.98 4.14 8.45
C ASP A 99 -4.08 2.84 9.26
N ARG A 100 -3.32 2.74 10.36
CA ARG A 100 -3.25 1.49 11.16
C ARG A 100 -4.48 1.22 12.03
N ALA A 101 -5.38 2.19 12.19
CA ALA A 101 -6.60 2.08 12.99
C ALA A 101 -7.89 2.05 12.14
N THR A 102 -7.92 2.67 10.96
CA THR A 102 -9.11 2.63 10.07
C THR A 102 -8.90 1.85 8.77
N GLY A 103 -7.65 1.58 8.36
CA GLY A 103 -7.34 0.97 7.07
C GLY A 103 -7.46 1.93 5.88
N ASP A 104 -7.89 3.18 6.07
CA ASP A 104 -8.10 4.13 4.98
C ASP A 104 -6.79 4.59 4.34
N LEU A 105 -6.81 4.80 3.01
CA LEU A 105 -5.69 5.35 2.26
C LEU A 105 -5.34 6.78 2.73
N VAL A 106 -4.17 6.93 3.34
CA VAL A 106 -3.61 8.21 3.78
C VAL A 106 -2.83 8.89 2.67
N THR A 107 -2.02 8.14 1.93
CA THR A 107 -1.28 8.62 0.74
C THR A 107 -0.73 7.45 -0.07
N ALA A 108 -0.36 7.70 -1.33
CA ALA A 108 0.43 6.80 -2.15
C ALA A 108 1.42 7.59 -3.02
N PHE A 109 2.64 7.08 -3.23
CA PHE A 109 3.72 7.83 -3.87
C PHE A 109 4.84 6.94 -4.44
N VAL A 110 5.69 7.53 -5.29
CA VAL A 110 6.98 6.94 -5.70
C VAL A 110 8.05 7.37 -4.70
N PRO A 111 8.63 6.46 -3.89
CA PRO A 111 9.62 6.84 -2.88
C PRO A 111 10.93 7.29 -3.54
N ASN A 112 11.53 8.35 -3.01
CA ASN A 112 12.90 8.73 -3.36
C ASN A 112 13.93 7.73 -2.78
N ASN A 113 15.17 7.81 -3.24
CA ASN A 113 16.26 6.90 -2.83
C ASN A 113 16.43 6.82 -1.30
N GLY A 114 16.34 7.94 -0.58
CA GLY A 114 16.45 7.96 0.88
C GLY A 114 15.27 7.27 1.57
N GLN A 115 14.05 7.49 1.08
CA GLN A 115 12.85 6.81 1.59
C GLN A 115 12.93 5.30 1.37
N ILE A 116 13.21 4.84 0.14
CA ILE A 116 13.26 3.40 -0.14
C ILE A 116 14.42 2.71 0.59
N SER A 117 15.59 3.33 0.72
CA SER A 117 16.69 2.78 1.55
C SER A 117 16.34 2.69 3.03
N ALA A 118 15.53 3.60 3.58
CA ALA A 118 15.04 3.48 4.96
C ALA A 118 14.00 2.35 5.10
N MET A 119 13.11 2.19 4.13
CA MET A 119 12.10 1.13 4.10
C MET A 119 12.72 -0.26 3.91
N LEU A 120 13.75 -0.38 3.06
CA LEU A 120 14.50 -1.63 2.85
C LEU A 120 15.17 -2.11 4.14
N ARG A 121 15.82 -1.21 4.89
CA ARG A 121 16.42 -1.53 6.20
C ARG A 121 15.40 -2.05 7.22
N LEU A 122 14.17 -1.51 7.21
CA LEU A 122 13.07 -1.99 8.06
C LEU A 122 12.55 -3.37 7.64
N MET A 123 12.85 -3.82 6.41
CA MET A 123 12.60 -5.18 5.90
C MET A 123 13.84 -6.09 6.00
N GLY A 124 14.93 -5.64 6.64
CA GLY A 124 16.18 -6.40 6.75
C GLY A 124 16.99 -6.48 5.45
N GLN A 125 16.86 -5.48 4.56
CA GLN A 125 17.54 -5.39 3.26
C GLN A 125 18.48 -4.18 3.17
#